data_AF-A0A5C6RUL7-F1
#
_entry.id   AF-A0A5C6RUL7-F1
#
_cell.length_a   1.000
_cell.length_b   1.000
_cell.length_c   1.000
_cell.angle_alpha   90.00
_cell.angle_beta   90.00
_cell.angle_gamma   90.00
#
_symmetry.space_group_name_H-M   'P 1'
#
loop_
_entity.id
_entity.type
_entity.pdbx_description
1 polymer ?
#
loop_
_entity_poly.entity_id
_entity_poly.type
_entity_poly.pdbx_seq_one_letter_code
_entity_poly.pdbx_strand_id
1 'polypeptide(L)'
;MNKKEQSKIKSLIKKYNPILNESVEIALTEDLFNLIIVNGDDKDFELKNLLKDKQGLKSFVIKEFIKLNQKPITKDLKNMDEIKLSLIKTKQERLKF
;
A
#
# COMPACT_ATOMS: atom_id res chain seq x y z
N MET A 1 20.29 -2.67 -15.85
CA MET A 1 20.72 -1.87 -14.68
C MET A 1 21.73 -2.69 -13.87
N ASN A 2 22.97 -2.21 -13.76
CA ASN A 2 24.04 -2.90 -13.04
C ASN A 2 23.84 -2.85 -11.51
N LYS A 3 24.59 -3.66 -10.75
CA LYS A 3 24.43 -3.76 -9.28
C LYS A 3 24.65 -2.42 -8.57
N LYS A 4 25.57 -1.58 -9.08
CA LYS A 4 25.87 -0.26 -8.51
C LYS A 4 24.70 0.70 -8.71
N GLU A 5 24.13 0.74 -9.91
CA GLU A 5 22.91 1.50 -10.24
C GLU A 5 21.72 1.05 -9.38
N GLN A 6 21.50 -0.27 -9.24
CA GLN A 6 20.44 -0.81 -8.37
C GLN A 6 20.58 -0.36 -6.92
N SER A 7 21.79 -0.43 -6.36
CA SER A 7 22.05 0.01 -4.99
C SER A 7 21.80 1.52 -4.82
N LYS A 8 22.23 2.31 -5.82
CA LYS A 8 22.02 3.76 -5.82
C LYS A 8 20.53 4.11 -5.88
N ILE A 9 19.78 3.50 -6.78
CA ILE A 9 18.34 3.72 -6.92
C ILE A 9 17.58 3.29 -5.67
N LYS A 10 17.88 2.12 -5.08
CA LYS A 10 17.27 1.68 -3.81
C LYS A 10 17.45 2.71 -2.68
N SER A 11 18.66 3.26 -2.58
CA SER A 11 18.97 4.28 -1.56
C SER A 11 18.18 5.57 -1.79
N LEU A 12 18.03 6.00 -3.06
CA LEU A 12 17.26 7.18 -3.43
C LEU A 12 15.75 6.97 -3.18
N ILE A 13 15.20 5.82 -3.57
CA ILE A 13 13.80 5.47 -3.30
C ILE A 13 13.54 5.55 -1.79
N LYS A 14 14.39 4.94 -0.95
CA LYS A 14 14.24 5.01 0.50
C LYS A 14 14.28 6.45 1.02
N LYS A 15 15.19 7.28 0.50
CA LYS A 15 15.32 8.68 0.89
C LYS A 15 14.07 9.51 0.54
N TYR A 16 13.47 9.28 -0.62
CA TYR A 16 12.35 10.07 -1.13
C TYR A 16 10.98 9.40 -0.92
N ASN A 17 10.93 8.24 -0.26
CA ASN A 17 9.71 7.46 -0.11
C ASN A 17 8.50 8.24 0.44
N PRO A 18 8.64 9.12 1.46
CA PRO A 18 7.51 9.91 1.93
C PRO A 18 6.91 10.83 0.86
N ILE A 19 7.77 11.40 0.01
CA ILE A 19 7.36 12.28 -1.10
C ILE A 19 6.74 11.47 -2.23
N LEU A 20 7.33 10.32 -2.55
CA LEU A 20 6.81 9.42 -3.58
C LEU A 20 5.43 8.86 -3.19
N ASN A 21 5.23 8.52 -1.92
CA ASN A 21 3.93 8.11 -1.40
C ASN A 21 2.90 9.21 -1.63
N GLU A 22 3.15 10.43 -1.15
CA GLU A 22 2.25 11.58 -1.35
C GLU A 22 1.96 11.83 -2.85
N SER A 23 2.99 11.72 -3.69
CA SER A 23 2.85 11.91 -5.15
C SER A 23 1.91 10.88 -5.78
N VAL A 24 2.04 9.61 -5.38
CA VAL A 24 1.16 8.53 -5.86
C VAL A 24 -0.27 8.75 -5.36
N GLU A 25 -0.45 9.18 -4.11
CA GLU A 25 -1.78 9.48 -3.55
C GLU A 25 -2.53 10.52 -4.38
N ILE A 26 -1.83 11.61 -4.70
CA ILE A 26 -2.36 12.74 -5.46
C ILE A 26 -2.70 12.28 -6.88
N ALA A 27 -1.73 11.71 -7.60
CA ALA A 27 -1.89 11.31 -8.99
C ALA A 27 -3.04 10.31 -9.16
N LEU A 28 -3.11 9.29 -8.31
CA LEU A 28 -4.17 8.28 -8.36
C LEU A 28 -5.56 8.89 -8.13
N THR A 29 -5.66 9.81 -7.17
CA THR A 29 -6.92 10.49 -6.87
C THR A 29 -7.34 11.39 -8.02
N GLU A 30 -6.42 12.20 -8.55
CA GLU A 30 -6.69 13.09 -9.68
C GLU A 30 -7.14 12.32 -10.93
N ASP A 31 -6.42 11.25 -11.28
CA ASP A 31 -6.76 10.41 -12.44
C ASP A 31 -8.15 9.77 -12.28
N LEU A 32 -8.50 9.32 -11.06
CA LEU A 32 -9.84 8.78 -10.80
C LEU A 32 -10.93 9.83 -11.04
N PHE A 33 -10.75 11.05 -10.55
CA PHE A 33 -11.72 12.13 -10.77
C PHE A 33 -11.81 12.53 -12.25
N ASN A 34 -10.68 12.58 -12.95
CA ASN A 34 -10.66 12.84 -14.38
C ASN A 34 -11.48 11.79 -15.13
N LEU A 35 -11.37 10.51 -14.76
CA LEU A 35 -12.17 9.44 -15.35
C LEU A 35 -13.66 9.59 -15.04
N ILE A 36 -14.03 9.87 -13.78
CA ILE A 36 -15.43 10.10 -13.37
C ILE A 36 -16.05 11.25 -14.18
N ILE A 37 -15.31 12.36 -14.34
CA ILE A 37 -15.76 13.55 -15.05
C ILE A 37 -15.92 13.26 -16.56
N VAL A 38 -14.90 12.67 -17.19
CA VAL A 38 -14.91 12.41 -18.63
C VAL A 38 -16.00 11.40 -19.02
N ASN A 39 -16.26 10.40 -18.19
CA ASN A 39 -17.33 9.42 -18.43
C ASN A 39 -18.71 9.92 -17.97
N GLY A 40 -18.76 10.99 -17.17
CA GLY A 40 -20.01 11.53 -16.64
C GLY A 40 -20.68 10.58 -15.63
N ASP A 41 -19.88 9.95 -14.77
CA ASP A 41 -20.33 8.98 -13.76
C ASP A 41 -20.91 9.65 -12.50
N ASP A 42 -20.80 10.98 -12.37
CA ASP A 42 -21.36 11.79 -11.26
C ASP A 42 -22.20 12.97 -11.79
N LYS A 43 -23.11 12.71 -12.75
CA LYS A 43 -23.97 13.74 -13.36
C LYS A 43 -24.91 14.43 -12.36
N ASP A 44 -25.30 13.73 -11.31
CA ASP A 44 -26.19 14.23 -10.27
C ASP A 44 -25.43 14.93 -9.12
N PHE A 45 -24.10 15.08 -9.24
CA PHE A 45 -23.23 15.74 -8.28
C PHE A 45 -23.34 15.16 -6.86
N GLU A 46 -23.47 13.84 -6.75
CA GLU A 46 -23.52 13.11 -5.48
C GLU A 46 -22.19 13.25 -4.73
N LEU A 47 -21.08 13.32 -5.47
CA LEU A 47 -19.73 13.36 -4.92
C LEU A 47 -19.24 14.78 -4.57
N LYS A 48 -20.08 15.81 -4.71
CA LYS A 48 -19.70 17.24 -4.52
C LYS A 48 -19.03 17.57 -3.19
N ASN A 49 -19.34 16.82 -2.14
CA ASN A 49 -18.81 17.05 -0.80
C ASN A 49 -17.49 16.29 -0.54
N LEU A 50 -17.10 15.33 -1.39
CA LEU A 50 -15.87 14.55 -1.18
C LEU A 50 -14.62 15.41 -1.24
N LEU A 51 -14.64 16.49 -2.04
CA LEU A 51 -13.52 17.43 -2.14
C LEU A 51 -13.29 18.27 -0.87
N LYS A 52 -14.22 18.24 0.09
CA LYS A 52 -14.08 18.94 1.38
C LYS A 52 -13.08 18.26 2.30
N ASP A 53 -12.92 16.94 2.21
CA ASP A 53 -11.92 16.16 2.95
C ASP A 53 -10.93 15.51 1.99
N LYS A 54 -9.94 16.29 1.56
CA LYS A 54 -8.91 15.84 0.63
C LYS A 54 -8.08 14.68 1.20
N GLN A 55 -7.81 14.67 2.50
CA GLN A 55 -6.93 13.67 3.11
C GLN A 55 -7.64 12.34 3.30
N GLY A 56 -8.89 12.36 3.78
CA GLY A 56 -9.72 11.16 3.88
C GLY A 56 -10.01 10.56 2.51
N LEU A 57 -10.27 11.39 1.51
CA LEU A 57 -10.47 10.95 0.12
C LEU A 57 -9.24 10.24 -0.46
N LYS A 58 -8.05 10.87 -0.40
CA LYS A 58 -6.80 10.23 -0.87
C LYS A 58 -6.56 8.88 -0.17
N SER A 59 -6.74 8.85 1.16
CA SER A 59 -6.56 7.63 1.95
C SER A 59 -7.54 6.52 1.54
N PHE A 60 -8.80 6.87 1.28
CA PHE A 60 -9.82 5.93 0.84
C PHE A 60 -9.53 5.36 -0.55
N VAL A 61 -9.21 6.23 -1.51
CA VAL A 61 -8.91 5.85 -2.90
C VAL A 61 -7.72 4.89 -2.97
N ILE A 62 -6.63 5.19 -2.26
CA ILE A 62 -5.44 4.31 -2.23
C ILE A 62 -5.75 2.97 -1.60
N LYS A 63 -6.49 2.97 -0.49
CA LYS A 63 -6.84 1.74 0.21
C LYS A 63 -7.61 0.79 -0.71
N GLU A 64 -8.63 1.28 -1.40
CA GLU A 64 -9.40 0.45 -2.34
C GLU A 64 -8.59 0.06 -3.57
N PHE A 65 -7.78 0.97 -4.12
CA PHE A 65 -6.89 0.66 -5.25
C PHE A 65 -5.89 -0.45 -4.88
N ILE A 66 -5.22 -0.35 -3.74
CA ILE A 66 -4.28 -1.36 -3.26
C ILE A 66 -5.01 -2.68 -3.06
N LYS A 67 -6.18 -2.68 -2.41
CA LYS A 67 -6.98 -3.89 -2.16
C LYS A 67 -7.37 -4.62 -3.46
N LEU A 68 -7.67 -3.90 -4.54
CA LEU A 68 -7.97 -4.47 -5.85
C LEU A 68 -6.73 -5.03 -6.56
N ASN A 69 -5.56 -4.44 -6.32
CA ASN A 69 -4.31 -4.77 -7.02
C ASN A 69 -3.35 -5.67 -6.22
N GLN A 70 -3.66 -5.95 -4.96
CA GLN A 70 -2.93 -6.95 -4.18
C GLN A 70 -3.17 -8.33 -4.80
N LYS A 71 -2.11 -8.91 -5.39
CA LYS A 71 -2.05 -10.36 -5.56
C LYS A 71 -2.01 -10.97 -4.15
N PRO A 72 -2.83 -11.98 -3.83
CA PRO A 72 -2.77 -12.62 -2.53
C PRO A 72 -1.34 -13.11 -2.28
N ILE A 73 -0.68 -12.56 -1.26
CA ILE A 73 0.61 -13.06 -0.75
C ILE A 73 0.53 -14.57 -0.46
N THR A 74 -0.68 -15.09 -0.22
CA THR A 74 -0.98 -16.51 -0.03
C THR A 74 -0.69 -17.40 -1.25
N LYS A 75 -0.67 -16.87 -2.48
CA LYS A 75 -0.23 -17.64 -3.66
C LYS A 75 1.28 -17.86 -3.66
N ASP A 76 2.04 -16.90 -3.15
CA ASP A 76 3.50 -16.96 -3.08
C ASP A 76 4.00 -17.63 -1.78
N LEU A 77 3.19 -17.61 -0.70
CA LEU A 77 3.45 -18.38 0.53
C LEU A 77 3.40 -19.89 0.32
N LYS A 78 2.63 -20.41 -0.66
CA LYS A 78 2.67 -21.83 -1.02
C LYS A 78 4.03 -22.29 -1.57
N ASN A 79 4.82 -21.34 -2.07
CA ASN A 79 6.13 -21.60 -2.66
C ASN A 79 7.28 -21.11 -1.77
N MET A 80 7.00 -20.62 -0.54
CA MET A 80 8.04 -20.38 0.45
C MET A 80 8.37 -21.70 1.13
N ASP A 81 9.65 -22.06 1.13
CA ASP A 81 10.16 -23.16 1.95
C ASP A 81 9.67 -23.00 3.40
N GLU A 82 9.16 -24.08 3.98
CA GLU A 82 8.68 -24.08 5.36
C GLU A 82 9.76 -23.53 6.29
N ILE A 83 9.49 -22.39 6.91
CA ILE A 83 10.32 -21.87 7.99
C ILE A 83 10.21 -22.87 9.13
N LYS A 84 11.22 -23.75 9.29
CA LYS A 84 11.39 -24.58 10.48
C LYS A 84 11.68 -23.66 11.66
N LEU A 85 10.63 -23.13 12.27
CA LEU A 85 10.71 -22.48 13.57
C LEU A 85 11.10 -23.56 14.58
N SER A 86 12.40 -23.65 14.89
CA SER A 86 12.85 -24.40 16.05
C SER A 86 12.31 -23.68 17.29
N LEU A 87 11.18 -24.18 17.79
CA LEU A 87 10.62 -23.77 19.06
C LEU A 87 11.66 -24.07 20.15
N ILE A 88 12.46 -23.07 20.52
CA ILE A 88 13.27 -23.11 21.73
C ILE A 88 12.25 -23.16 22.87
N LYS A 89 12.02 -24.37 23.39
CA LYS A 89 11.27 -24.58 24.63
C LYS A 89 12.05 -23.96 25.77
N THR A 90 11.85 -22.67 26.03
CA THR A 90 12.22 -22.07 27.31
C THR A 90 11.37 -22.74 28.39
N LYS A 91 12.08 -23.50 29.23
CA LYS A 91 11.59 -24.23 30.40
C LYS A 91 10.78 -23.25 31.27
N GLN A 92 9.46 -23.40 31.32
CA GLN A 92 8.62 -22.70 32.27
C GLN A 92 8.99 -23.18 33.68
N GLU A 93 9.77 -22.39 34.41
CA GLU A 93 9.90 -22.55 35.84
C GLU A 93 8.60 -22.08 36.50
N ARG A 94 7.90 -23.02 37.13
CA ARG A 94 6.69 -22.75 37.91
C ARG A 94 7.06 -21.84 39.09
N LEU A 95 6.51 -20.63 39.10
CA LEU A 95 6.44 -19.80 40.31
C LEU A 95 5.66 -20.58 41.38
N LYS A 96 6.33 -20.96 42.46
CA LYS A 96 5.70 -21.45 43.68
C LYS A 96 5.23 -20.23 44.47
N PHE A 97 3.94 -20.13 44.71
CA PHE A 97 3.36 -19.33 45.79
C PHE A 97 3.31 -20.18 47.06
#